data_AF-A0A4D7DE13-F1
#
_entry.id   AF-A0A4D7DE13-F1
#
_cell.length_a   1.000
_cell.length_b   1.000
_cell.length_c   1.000
_cell.angle_alpha   90.00
_cell.angle_beta   90.00
_cell.angle_gamma   90.00
#
_symmetry.space_group_name_H-M   'P 1'
#
loop_
_entity.id
_entity.type
_entity.pdbx_description
1 polymer ?
#
loop_
_entity_poly.entity_id
_entity_poly.type
_entity_poly.pdbx_seq_one_letter_code
_entity_poly.pdbx_strand_id
1 'polypeptide(L)'
;MSDDVDKLRVAVGAQTDLDLAAKLGLDRSTIAQWRRRGQVPVRYRDLVRLPDRVAIDRYVRSADRRGIYGDGVGRFLLSAALANIPPDAMNFDESLSPPDLGWAREARVLSVVREIVRVCEALFGRPRCENEAEYLQLMSALESPDVRTGINLALIRGYGPVGEGHRESDGPE
;
A
#
# COMPACT_ATOMS: atom_id res chain seq x y z
N MET A 1 -28.20 22.59 -16.40
CA MET A 1 -26.78 22.66 -16.03
C MET A 1 -26.41 21.33 -15.38
N SER A 2 -25.47 20.58 -15.95
CA SER A 2 -25.03 19.30 -15.39
C SER A 2 -24.09 19.56 -14.20
N ASP A 3 -24.52 19.13 -13.02
CA ASP A 3 -23.78 19.18 -11.76
C ASP A 3 -22.45 18.41 -11.90
N ASP A 4 -21.34 19.00 -11.47
CA ASP A 4 -20.02 18.34 -11.50
C ASP A 4 -20.01 17.05 -10.66
N VAL A 5 -20.87 16.97 -9.63
CA VAL A 5 -21.08 15.74 -8.86
C VAL A 5 -21.72 14.65 -9.71
N ASP A 6 -22.67 15.00 -10.59
CA ASP A 6 -23.30 14.00 -11.47
C ASP A 6 -22.32 13.49 -12.52
N LYS A 7 -21.43 14.36 -13.05
CA LYS A 7 -20.35 13.93 -13.95
C LYS A 7 -19.39 12.97 -13.25
N LEU A 8 -18.99 13.29 -12.02
CA LEU A 8 -18.14 12.41 -11.21
C LEU A 8 -18.84 11.08 -10.92
N ARG A 9 -20.12 11.11 -10.57
CA ARG A 9 -20.94 9.93 -10.33
C ARG A 9 -20.97 9.00 -11.54
N VAL A 10 -21.20 9.55 -12.73
CA VAL A 10 -21.18 8.79 -13.99
C VAL A 10 -19.79 8.22 -14.27
N ALA A 11 -18.72 9.02 -14.10
CA ALA A 11 -17.34 8.57 -14.33
C ALA A 11 -16.97 7.39 -13.42
N VAL A 12 -17.27 7.49 -12.12
CA VAL A 12 -16.98 6.45 -11.11
C VAL A 12 -17.93 5.25 -11.21
N GLY A 13 -18.94 5.31 -12.09
CA GLY A 13 -19.94 4.25 -12.25
C GLY A 13 -20.82 4.06 -11.01
N ALA A 14 -21.03 5.14 -10.26
CA ALA A 14 -21.86 5.13 -9.05
C ALA A 14 -23.34 5.32 -9.41
N GLN A 15 -24.23 4.54 -8.79
CA GLN A 15 -25.67 4.66 -9.05
C GLN A 15 -26.35 5.70 -8.16
N THR A 16 -25.85 5.89 -6.94
CA THR A 16 -26.39 6.84 -5.96
C THR A 16 -25.28 7.66 -5.33
N ASP A 17 -25.64 8.74 -4.62
CA ASP A 17 -24.67 9.54 -3.86
C ASP A 17 -24.04 8.75 -2.71
N LEU A 18 -24.79 7.79 -2.13
CA LEU A 18 -24.27 6.89 -1.11
C LEU A 18 -23.22 5.94 -1.69
N ASP A 19 -23.50 5.38 -2.86
CA ASP A 19 -22.58 4.52 -3.60
C ASP A 19 -21.34 5.30 -4.05
N LEU A 20 -21.51 6.55 -4.49
CA LEU A 20 -20.39 7.45 -4.80
C LEU A 20 -19.51 7.72 -3.57
N ALA A 21 -20.13 7.97 -2.41
CA ALA A 21 -19.41 8.18 -1.16
C ALA A 21 -18.60 6.93 -0.77
N ALA A 22 -19.21 5.74 -0.84
CA ALA A 22 -18.56 4.48 -0.57
C ALA A 22 -17.37 4.22 -1.52
N LYS A 23 -17.57 4.41 -2.83
CA LYS A 23 -16.52 4.21 -3.85
C LYS A 23 -15.36 5.20 -3.74
N LEU A 24 -15.55 6.36 -3.12
CA LEU A 24 -14.49 7.35 -2.93
C LEU A 24 -13.87 7.33 -1.53
N GLY A 25 -14.33 6.45 -0.64
CA GLY A 25 -13.90 6.40 0.76
C GLY A 25 -14.25 7.68 1.53
N LEU A 26 -15.45 8.24 1.30
CA LEU A 26 -15.91 9.49 1.88
C LEU A 26 -17.23 9.31 2.63
N ASP A 27 -17.50 10.23 3.55
CA ASP A 27 -18.82 10.33 4.17
C ASP A 27 -19.88 10.87 3.20
N ARG A 28 -21.11 10.37 3.31
CA ARG A 28 -22.27 10.88 2.57
C ARG A 28 -22.46 12.39 2.75
N SER A 29 -22.14 12.91 3.94
CA SER A 29 -22.21 14.35 4.25
C SER A 29 -21.27 15.19 3.38
N THR A 30 -20.11 14.63 2.99
CA THR A 30 -19.12 15.26 2.12
C THR A 30 -19.68 15.44 0.71
N ILE A 31 -20.30 14.40 0.14
CA ILE A 31 -20.96 14.46 -1.17
C ILE A 31 -22.11 15.48 -1.16
N ALA A 32 -22.91 15.48 -0.09
CA ALA A 32 -24.00 16.45 0.08
C ALA A 32 -23.50 17.90 0.20
N GLN A 33 -22.30 18.14 0.75
CA GLN A 33 -21.66 19.46 0.75
C GLN A 33 -21.20 19.88 -0.64
N TRP A 34 -20.65 18.95 -1.44
CA TRP A 34 -20.23 19.26 -2.81
C TRP A 34 -21.40 19.63 -3.70
N ARG A 35 -22.52 18.89 -3.61
CA ARG A 35 -23.76 19.24 -4.32
C ARG A 35 -24.27 20.63 -3.95
N ARG A 36 -24.30 20.96 -2.66
CA ARG A 36 -24.70 22.30 -2.19
C ARG A 36 -23.81 23.41 -2.74
N ARG A 37 -22.52 23.14 -2.93
CA ARG A 37 -21.56 24.09 -3.51
C ARG A 37 -21.54 24.07 -5.05
N GLY A 38 -22.17 23.07 -5.68
CA GLY A 38 -22.09 22.84 -7.13
C GLY A 38 -20.67 22.56 -7.63
N GLN A 39 -19.75 22.17 -6.74
CA GLN A 39 -18.33 22.02 -7.05
C GLN A 39 -17.76 20.79 -6.37
N VAL A 40 -16.99 20.02 -7.15
CA VAL A 40 -16.15 18.93 -6.68
C VAL A 40 -14.70 19.43 -6.46
N PRO A 41 -13.99 19.01 -5.40
CA PRO A 41 -12.57 19.31 -5.22
C PRO A 41 -11.74 18.90 -6.44
N VAL A 42 -10.70 19.68 -6.74
CA VAL A 42 -9.86 19.50 -7.96
C VAL A 42 -9.39 18.06 -8.12
N ARG A 43 -8.90 17.43 -7.04
CA ARG A 43 -8.40 16.06 -7.04
C ARG A 43 -9.37 15.01 -7.59
N TYR A 44 -10.68 15.26 -7.50
CA TYR A 44 -11.71 14.36 -8.03
C TYR A 44 -12.27 14.83 -9.37
N ARG A 45 -12.09 16.10 -9.77
CA ARG A 45 -12.46 16.53 -11.12
C ARG A 45 -11.62 15.83 -12.19
N ASP A 46 -10.39 15.48 -11.87
CA ASP A 46 -9.51 14.76 -12.79
C ASP A 46 -10.01 13.33 -13.10
N LEU A 47 -10.79 12.71 -12.19
CA LEU A 47 -11.44 11.42 -12.43
C LEU A 47 -12.43 11.44 -13.59
N VAL A 48 -13.08 12.59 -13.82
CA VAL A 48 -14.04 12.78 -14.93
C VAL A 48 -13.33 12.77 -16.28
N ARG A 49 -12.02 13.06 -16.29
CA ARG A 49 -11.20 13.15 -17.51
C ARG A 49 -10.48 11.86 -17.85
N LEU A 50 -10.54 10.84 -16.99
CA LEU A 50 -9.88 9.57 -17.25
C LEU A 50 -10.64 8.79 -18.33
N PRO A 51 -9.96 8.32 -19.40
CA PRO A 51 -10.62 7.80 -20.60
C PRO A 51 -11.20 6.39 -20.44
N ASP A 52 -10.83 5.63 -19.41
CA ASP A 52 -11.34 4.29 -19.19
C ASP A 52 -11.66 3.97 -17.71
N ARG A 53 -12.48 2.93 -17.50
CA ARG A 53 -12.84 2.42 -16.17
C ARG A 53 -11.66 1.82 -15.41
N VAL A 54 -10.65 1.31 -16.10
CA VAL A 54 -9.46 0.69 -15.48
C VAL A 54 -8.64 1.74 -14.73
N ALA A 55 -8.49 2.94 -15.30
CA ALA A 55 -7.82 4.09 -14.71
C ALA A 55 -8.59 4.62 -13.50
N ILE A 56 -9.93 4.60 -13.55
CA ILE A 56 -10.80 5.02 -12.45
C ILE A 56 -10.71 4.02 -11.29
N ASP A 57 -10.82 2.72 -11.56
CA ASP A 57 -10.64 1.67 -10.53
C ASP A 57 -9.23 1.69 -9.92
N ARG A 58 -8.22 2.06 -10.72
CA ARG A 58 -6.85 2.23 -10.24
C ARG A 58 -6.74 3.43 -9.29
N TYR A 59 -7.40 4.53 -9.61
CA TYR A 59 -7.45 5.71 -8.75
C TYR A 59 -8.18 5.42 -7.44
N VAL A 60 -9.35 4.78 -7.49
CA VAL A 60 -10.14 4.42 -6.30
C VAL A 60 -9.33 3.53 -5.36
N ARG A 61 -8.72 2.46 -5.89
CA ARG A 61 -7.81 1.60 -5.11
C ARG A 61 -6.61 2.38 -4.54
N SER A 62 -6.17 3.42 -5.23
CA SER A 62 -5.11 4.31 -4.73
C SER A 62 -5.55 5.21 -3.57
N ALA A 63 -6.83 5.59 -3.51
CA ALA A 63 -7.41 6.33 -2.40
C ALA A 63 -7.61 5.43 -1.18
N ASP A 64 -8.21 4.24 -1.35
CA ASP A 64 -8.41 3.26 -0.26
C ASP A 64 -7.07 2.87 0.39
N ARG A 65 -6.05 2.63 -0.43
CA ARG A 65 -4.70 2.30 0.04
C ARG A 65 -4.07 3.42 0.86
N ARG A 66 -4.35 4.69 0.57
CA ARG A 66 -3.87 5.82 1.40
C ARG A 66 -4.59 5.89 2.75
N GLY A 67 -5.86 5.51 2.80
CA GLY A 67 -6.60 5.39 4.06
C GLY A 67 -6.06 4.27 4.95
N ILE A 68 -5.67 3.15 4.36
CA ILE A 68 -5.23 1.95 5.08
C ILE A 68 -3.73 2.01 5.46
N TYR A 69 -2.86 2.48 4.56
CA TYR A 69 -1.40 2.41 4.72
C TYR A 69 -0.74 3.78 4.99
N GLY A 70 -1.50 4.87 5.08
CA GLY A 70 -0.96 6.23 5.26
C GLY A 70 -0.41 6.86 3.98
N ASP A 71 0.75 7.52 4.05
CA ASP A 71 1.40 8.16 2.90
C ASP A 71 1.48 7.15 1.74
N GLY A 72 0.79 7.45 0.64
CA GLY A 72 0.57 6.54 -0.49
C GLY A 72 1.85 6.07 -1.19
N VAL A 73 2.98 6.60 -0.76
CA VAL A 73 4.34 6.26 -1.18
C VAL A 73 4.82 4.95 -0.53
N GLY A 74 4.49 4.68 0.74
CA GLY A 74 4.89 3.44 1.44
C GLY A 74 4.29 2.17 0.82
N ARG A 75 3.15 2.31 0.14
CA ARG A 75 2.46 1.19 -0.54
C ARG A 75 3.31 0.56 -1.64
N PHE A 76 4.17 1.32 -2.32
CA PHE A 76 4.95 0.81 -3.44
C PHE A 76 6.05 -0.13 -2.91
N LEU A 77 6.69 0.26 -1.82
CA LEU A 77 7.66 -0.58 -1.12
C LEU A 77 7.00 -1.87 -0.60
N LEU A 78 5.83 -1.75 0.05
CA LEU A 78 5.08 -2.91 0.53
C LEU A 78 4.63 -3.84 -0.61
N SER A 79 4.11 -3.27 -1.71
CA SER A 79 3.67 -4.05 -2.87
C SER A 79 4.83 -4.78 -3.53
N ALA A 80 5.98 -4.11 -3.69
CA ALA A 80 7.18 -4.71 -4.24
C ALA A 80 7.71 -5.83 -3.33
N ALA A 81 7.68 -5.63 -2.01
CA ALA A 81 8.10 -6.66 -1.05
C ALA A 81 7.22 -7.91 -1.15
N LEU A 82 5.89 -7.74 -1.05
CA LEU A 82 4.94 -8.85 -1.13
C LEU A 82 5.01 -9.59 -2.48
N ALA A 83 5.30 -8.89 -3.58
CA ALA A 83 5.47 -9.51 -4.89
C ALA A 83 6.74 -10.36 -5.02
N ASN A 84 7.76 -10.10 -4.18
CA ASN A 84 9.05 -10.79 -4.23
C ASN A 84 9.27 -11.77 -3.09
N ILE A 85 8.37 -11.82 -2.09
CA ILE A 85 8.38 -12.83 -1.04
C ILE A 85 7.70 -14.09 -1.58
N PRO A 86 8.39 -15.25 -1.63
CA PRO A 86 7.76 -16.51 -1.96
C PRO A 86 6.60 -16.84 -0.99
N PRO A 87 5.47 -17.40 -1.44
CA PRO A 87 4.33 -17.67 -0.56
C PRO A 87 4.67 -18.54 0.65
N ASP A 88 5.56 -19.52 0.46
CA ASP A 88 6.06 -20.43 1.47
C ASP A 88 6.98 -19.74 2.49
N ALA A 89 7.64 -18.63 2.12
CA ALA A 89 8.47 -17.85 3.04
C ALA A 89 7.66 -17.10 4.11
N MET A 90 6.32 -17.10 4.01
CA MET A 90 5.39 -16.53 4.99
C MET A 90 4.67 -17.60 5.84
N ASN A 91 5.00 -18.87 5.63
CA ASN A 91 4.55 -19.99 6.46
C ASN A 91 5.49 -20.10 7.65
N PHE A 92 5.02 -19.66 8.80
CA PHE A 92 5.72 -19.85 10.08
C PHE A 92 5.11 -21.01 10.84
N ASP A 93 5.77 -21.42 11.91
CA ASP A 93 5.28 -22.46 12.80
C ASP A 93 3.86 -22.12 13.31
N GLU A 94 2.93 -23.05 13.13
CA GLU A 94 1.53 -22.94 13.57
C GLU A 94 1.41 -22.99 15.10
N SER A 95 2.49 -23.36 15.81
CA SER A 95 2.56 -23.29 17.27
C SER A 95 2.59 -21.85 17.81
N LEU A 96 2.91 -20.86 16.96
CA LEU A 96 2.90 -19.45 17.34
C LEU A 96 1.48 -18.96 17.62
N SER A 97 1.35 -18.06 18.61
CA SER A 97 0.10 -17.35 18.83
C SER A 97 -0.24 -16.46 17.62
N PRO A 98 -1.52 -16.15 17.35
CA PRO A 98 -1.87 -15.28 16.22
C PRO A 98 -1.17 -13.90 16.22
N PRO A 99 -0.98 -13.22 17.37
CA PRO A 99 -0.14 -12.02 17.44
C PRO A 99 1.31 -12.24 17.02
N ASP A 100 1.95 -13.30 17.54
CA ASP A 100 3.35 -13.62 17.23
C ASP A 100 3.53 -13.96 15.75
N LEU A 101 2.56 -14.68 15.17
CA LEU A 101 2.50 -14.96 13.73
C LEU A 101 2.38 -13.67 12.91
N GLY A 102 1.60 -12.70 13.39
CA GLY A 102 1.50 -11.37 12.80
C GLY A 102 2.84 -10.64 12.78
N TRP A 103 3.52 -10.58 13.93
CA TRP A 103 4.84 -9.94 14.04
C TRP A 103 5.91 -10.65 13.22
N ALA A 104 5.91 -11.98 13.18
CA ALA A 104 6.83 -12.76 12.36
C ALA A 104 6.70 -12.43 10.87
N ARG A 105 5.46 -12.36 10.37
CA ARG A 105 5.16 -11.95 8.99
C ARG A 105 5.60 -10.52 8.73
N GLU A 106 5.27 -9.59 9.64
CA GLU A 106 5.65 -8.19 9.52
C GLU A 106 7.18 -8.02 9.47
N ALA A 107 7.92 -8.67 10.38
CA ALA A 107 9.38 -8.64 10.41
C ALA A 107 9.99 -9.15 9.10
N ARG A 108 9.41 -10.21 8.52
CA ARG A 108 9.83 -10.73 7.21
C ARG A 108 9.60 -9.71 6.09
N VAL A 109 8.43 -9.09 6.04
CA VAL A 109 8.12 -8.03 5.07
C VAL A 109 9.10 -6.87 5.22
N LEU A 110 9.33 -6.39 6.45
CA LEU A 110 10.23 -5.26 6.71
C LEU A 110 11.68 -5.58 6.33
N SER A 111 12.14 -6.82 6.52
CA SER A 111 13.47 -7.26 6.07
C SER A 111 13.63 -7.10 4.55
N VAL A 112 12.65 -7.55 3.78
CA VAL A 112 12.66 -7.41 2.31
C VAL A 112 12.49 -5.95 1.88
N VAL A 113 11.65 -5.17 2.57
CA VAL A 113 11.48 -3.73 2.31
C VAL A 113 12.81 -2.99 2.43
N ARG A 114 13.67 -3.31 3.41
CA ARG A 114 14.99 -2.67 3.53
C ARG A 114 15.88 -2.91 2.32
N GLU A 115 15.84 -4.11 1.75
CA GLU A 115 16.58 -4.41 0.53
C GLU A 115 16.01 -3.64 -0.67
N ILE A 116 14.69 -3.54 -0.77
CA ILE A 116 14.03 -2.77 -1.82
C ILE A 116 14.33 -1.27 -1.69
N VAL A 117 14.42 -0.73 -0.47
CA VAL A 117 14.83 0.65 -0.21
C VAL A 117 16.22 0.92 -0.78
N ARG A 118 17.17 0.00 -0.59
CA ARG A 118 18.53 0.10 -1.15
C ARG A 118 18.49 0.19 -2.69
N VAL A 119 17.61 -0.58 -3.33
CA VAL A 119 17.43 -0.55 -4.79
C VAL A 119 16.81 0.77 -5.23
N CYS A 120 15.80 1.28 -4.52
CA CYS A 120 15.23 2.60 -4.76
C CYS A 120 16.29 3.71 -4.66
N GLU A 121 17.15 3.67 -3.65
CA GLU A 121 18.23 4.65 -3.48
C GLU A 121 19.21 4.62 -4.65
N ALA A 122 19.56 3.43 -5.13
CA ALA A 122 20.43 3.26 -6.30
C ALA A 122 19.78 3.76 -7.60
N LEU A 123 18.48 3.51 -7.81
CA LEU A 123 17.77 3.90 -9.03
C LEU A 123 17.37 5.38 -9.07
N PHE A 124 16.92 5.91 -7.93
CA PHE A 124 16.22 7.19 -7.87
C PHE A 124 16.90 8.21 -6.95
N GLY A 125 17.97 7.84 -6.24
CA GLY A 125 18.63 8.70 -5.26
C GLY A 125 17.83 8.93 -3.98
N ARG A 126 16.80 8.11 -3.72
CA ARG A 126 15.88 8.25 -2.58
C ARG A 126 15.29 6.90 -2.16
N PRO A 127 14.81 6.75 -0.91
CA PRO A 127 14.41 5.44 -0.37
C PRO A 127 13.05 4.92 -0.86
N ARG A 128 12.42 5.55 -1.86
CA ARG A 128 11.03 5.23 -2.26
C ARG A 128 10.67 5.70 -3.67
N CYS A 129 9.73 4.98 -4.30
CA CYS A 129 9.07 5.38 -5.54
C CYS A 129 7.98 6.42 -5.25
N GLU A 130 7.90 7.51 -6.00
CA GLU A 130 6.86 8.55 -5.82
C GLU A 130 5.60 8.28 -6.63
N ASN A 131 5.72 7.49 -7.68
CA ASN A 131 4.66 7.24 -8.65
C ASN A 131 4.72 5.83 -9.23
N GLU A 132 3.71 5.49 -10.04
CA GLU A 132 3.56 4.16 -10.61
C GLU A 132 4.60 3.83 -11.68
N ALA A 133 5.08 4.83 -12.43
CA ALA A 133 6.12 4.61 -13.44
C ALA A 133 7.44 4.18 -12.79
N GLU A 134 7.83 4.83 -11.69
CA GLU A 134 8.99 4.43 -10.89
C GLU A 134 8.81 3.06 -10.25
N TYR A 135 7.60 2.73 -9.78
CA TYR A 135 7.32 1.39 -9.28
C TYR A 135 7.54 0.31 -10.35
N LEU A 136 7.12 0.54 -11.59
CA LEU A 136 7.36 -0.41 -12.68
C LEU A 136 8.85 -0.56 -13.01
N GLN A 137 9.62 0.53 -12.97
CA GLN A 137 11.08 0.48 -13.13
C GLN A 137 11.75 -0.29 -11.98
N LEU A 138 11.30 -0.04 -10.73
CA LEU A 138 11.76 -0.80 -9.58
C LEU A 138 11.51 -2.30 -9.78
N MET A 139 10.29 -2.70 -10.16
CA MET A 139 9.95 -4.12 -10.35
C MET A 139 10.87 -4.80 -11.37
N SER A 140 11.20 -4.13 -12.48
CA SER A 140 12.17 -4.63 -13.45
C SER A 140 13.57 -4.79 -12.86
N ALA A 141 14.04 -3.84 -12.06
CA ALA A 141 15.35 -3.93 -11.40
C ALA A 141 15.41 -5.06 -10.36
N LEU A 142 14.30 -5.35 -9.67
CA LEU A 142 14.22 -6.44 -8.69
C LEU A 142 14.39 -7.84 -9.32
N GLU A 143 14.19 -7.98 -10.64
CA GLU A 143 14.43 -9.24 -11.35
C GLU A 143 15.92 -9.56 -11.54
N SER A 144 16.81 -8.58 -11.32
CA SER A 144 18.26 -8.78 -11.50
C SER A 144 18.82 -9.81 -10.50
N PRO A 145 19.75 -10.70 -10.92
CA PRO A 145 20.29 -11.75 -10.06
C PRO A 145 20.89 -11.25 -8.75
N ASP A 146 21.59 -10.11 -8.78
CA ASP A 146 22.23 -9.53 -7.60
C ASP A 146 21.20 -9.05 -6.57
N VAL A 147 20.13 -8.40 -7.04
CA VAL A 147 19.05 -7.95 -6.16
C VAL A 147 18.26 -9.14 -5.61
N ARG A 148 17.96 -10.14 -6.43
CA ARG A 148 17.30 -11.37 -5.96
C ARG A 148 18.12 -12.08 -4.89
N THR A 149 19.45 -12.09 -5.04
CA THR A 149 20.35 -12.63 -4.02
C THR A 149 20.24 -11.84 -2.71
N GLY A 150 20.23 -10.51 -2.77
CA GLY A 150 19.99 -9.64 -1.62
C GLY A 150 18.65 -9.92 -0.92
N ILE A 151 17.57 -10.05 -1.69
CA ILE A 151 16.23 -10.37 -1.16
C ILE A 151 16.22 -11.74 -0.48
N ASN A 152 16.82 -12.76 -1.09
CA ASN A 152 16.90 -14.09 -0.50
C ASN A 152 17.68 -14.08 0.82
N LEU A 153 18.77 -13.33 0.90
CA LEU A 153 19.50 -13.15 2.17
C LEU A 153 18.66 -12.42 3.22
N ALA A 154 17.88 -11.41 2.82
CA ALA A 154 16.96 -10.70 3.71
C ALA A 154 15.85 -11.62 4.25
N LEU A 155 15.34 -12.54 3.43
CA LEU A 155 14.36 -13.55 3.83
C LEU A 155 14.92 -14.51 4.88
N ILE A 156 16.18 -14.93 4.76
CA ILE A 156 16.85 -15.81 5.72
C ILE A 156 17.13 -15.09 7.04
N ARG A 157 17.59 -13.83 6.97
CA ARG A 157 17.97 -13.02 8.15
C ARG A 157 16.78 -12.47 8.94
N GLY A 158 15.62 -12.33 8.31
CA GLY A 158 14.44 -11.69 8.89
C GLY A 158 13.79 -12.42 10.08
N TYR A 159 14.37 -13.53 10.52
CA TYR A 159 13.88 -14.33 11.65
C TYR A 159 15.00 -14.58 12.66
N GLY A 160 15.32 -13.57 13.48
CA GLY A 160 15.86 -13.80 14.80
C GLY A 160 14.67 -13.79 15.78
N PRO A 161 14.49 -14.80 16.64
CA PRO A 161 13.41 -14.77 17.61
C PRO A 161 13.53 -13.49 18.45
N VAL A 162 12.46 -12.69 18.52
CA VAL A 162 12.36 -11.52 19.41
C VAL A 162 12.19 -11.98 20.88
N GLY A 163 12.68 -13.17 21.23
CA GLY A 163 12.26 -13.92 22.42
C GLY A 163 13.31 -14.12 23.51
N GLU A 164 14.58 -13.77 23.31
CA GLU A 164 15.62 -14.03 24.33
C GLU A 164 16.00 -12.80 25.17
N GLY A 165 15.33 -11.66 24.99
CA GLY A 165 15.84 -10.38 25.50
C GLY A 165 14.85 -9.53 26.29
N HIS A 166 13.98 -10.08 27.12
CA HIS A 166 13.32 -9.36 28.25
C HIS A 166 12.51 -10.32 29.13
N ARG A 167 13.19 -11.28 29.77
CA ARG A 167 12.80 -11.70 31.12
C ARG A 167 13.88 -11.16 32.04
N GLU A 168 13.82 -9.85 32.33
CA GLU A 168 14.36 -9.37 33.60
C GLU A 168 13.60 -10.13 34.67
N SER A 169 14.31 -11.07 35.26
CA SER A 169 13.99 -11.71 36.51
C SER A 169 14.00 -10.66 37.61
N ASP A 170 12.92 -9.88 37.69
CA ASP A 170 12.56 -9.20 38.92
C ASP A 170 11.99 -10.27 39.87
N GLY A 171 12.91 -10.94 40.57
CA GLY A 171 12.67 -11.11 41.99
C GLY A 171 12.68 -9.71 42.63
N PRO A 172 11.81 -9.44 43.60
CA PRO A 172 12.26 -9.77 44.95
C PRO A 172 11.17 -10.26 45.91
N GLU A 173 11.69 -10.92 46.95
CA GLU A 173 11.13 -11.20 48.30
C GLU A 173 10.06 -12.28 48.48
#